data_AF-A0A804UCN5-F1
#
_entry.id   AF-A0A804UCN5-F1
#
_cell.length_a   1.000
_cell.length_b   1.000
_cell.length_c   1.000
_cell.angle_alpha   90.00
_cell.angle_beta   90.00
_cell.angle_gamma   90.00
#
_symmetry.space_group_name_H-M   'P 1'
#
loop_
_entity.id
_entity.type
_entity.pdbx_description
1 polymer ?
#
loop_
_entity_poly.entity_id
_entity_poly.type
_entity_poly.pdbx_seq_one_letter_code
_entity_poly.pdbx_strand_id
1 'polypeptide(L)'
;MPTAVPTPKAVVHQRFGAKARYTVEEVREDVGGCPGLAPQTRNVYRCALDLPGLSVATPGTFLRKKDAEQAAAQIALDKLGIHPTANSPTTPQEAWAELIARISGFFIDESEKPYSPEAVDSALERWSGTTDPVEVEAVLVPHMLEDELKTVRINLRDNEHYMSYVAAELSAIDSSHVLVSRTIGKTSSEIRLYFAAANIHAVSDMSKHALDSLGDGDINWQVNKRASYICGQTIYGDALLANIGYTRRDSELHTEDVNLCSYYRILLGKLPDGNCKMSRDSILAAELPSAYSRFSWKGLSPRDLLCSFCRLQRLPEPHFAVSRVSCDTLMSAVSSEERGAPAGSAENQYTNDVRINKEKPDLFKCEVNIRSRKQEVLLEYSAADTWSKESDAIQNSSLKVLIWFNNYFKKLTSKTGKLYLSESTAGVKCSWTIFYGYTKEAP
;
A
#
# COMPACT_ATOMS: atom_id res chain seq x y z
N MET A 1 7.66 -5.46 9.73
CA MET A 1 6.92 -5.89 8.53
C MET A 1 7.47 -7.28 8.22
N PRO A 2 6.70 -8.36 8.05
CA PRO A 2 7.18 -9.38 7.14
C PRO A 2 7.27 -8.68 5.78
N THR A 3 8.49 -8.47 5.32
CA THR A 3 8.75 -8.04 3.95
C THR A 3 7.96 -9.00 3.05
N ALA A 4 7.22 -8.48 2.07
CA ALA A 4 6.61 -9.33 1.06
C ALA A 4 7.73 -10.27 0.57
N VAL A 5 7.48 -11.59 0.60
CA VAL A 5 8.50 -12.58 0.23
C VAL A 5 9.06 -12.13 -1.12
N PRO A 6 10.37 -11.81 -1.17
CA PRO A 6 10.93 -11.23 -2.39
C PRO A 6 10.70 -12.23 -3.51
N THR A 7 10.17 -11.75 -4.64
CA THR A 7 9.91 -12.63 -5.79
C THR A 7 11.22 -13.33 -6.19
N PRO A 8 11.19 -14.57 -6.68
CA PRO A 8 12.39 -15.32 -7.06
C PRO A 8 13.36 -14.51 -7.94
N LYS A 9 12.83 -13.78 -8.93
CA LYS A 9 13.62 -12.89 -9.79
C LYS A 9 14.32 -11.76 -9.02
N ALA A 10 13.66 -11.19 -8.01
CA ALA A 10 14.23 -10.14 -7.18
C ALA A 10 15.38 -10.67 -6.29
N VAL A 11 15.25 -11.89 -5.75
CA VAL A 11 16.31 -12.54 -4.97
C VAL A 11 17.54 -12.81 -5.84
N VAL A 12 17.32 -13.33 -7.06
CA VAL A 12 18.41 -13.54 -8.03
C VAL A 12 19.10 -12.22 -8.37
N HIS A 13 18.34 -11.16 -8.66
CA HIS A 13 18.91 -9.84 -8.94
C HIS A 13 19.66 -9.26 -7.73
N GLN A 14 19.17 -9.45 -6.51
CA GLN A 14 19.83 -8.98 -5.29
C GLN A 14 21.21 -9.64 -5.08
N ARG A 15 21.33 -10.94 -5.37
CA ARG A 15 22.57 -11.70 -5.15
C ARG A 15 23.57 -11.60 -6.30
N PHE A 16 23.08 -11.64 -7.53
CA PHE A 16 23.92 -11.75 -8.72
C PHE A 16 23.97 -10.44 -9.55
N GLY A 17 23.04 -9.52 -9.31
CA GLY A 17 22.98 -8.22 -10.00
C GLY A 17 23.00 -8.37 -11.51
N ALA A 18 23.85 -7.58 -12.17
CA ALA A 18 24.04 -7.61 -13.62
C ALA A 18 24.62 -8.93 -14.16
N LYS A 19 25.08 -9.86 -13.30
CA LYS A 19 25.62 -11.16 -13.70
C LYS A 19 24.53 -12.19 -14.01
N ALA A 20 23.27 -11.90 -13.67
CA ALA A 20 22.14 -12.76 -14.00
C ALA A 20 21.54 -12.39 -15.37
N ARG A 21 21.63 -13.30 -16.35
CA ARG A 21 21.13 -13.06 -17.71
C ARG A 21 19.90 -13.91 -17.99
N TYR A 22 18.77 -13.26 -18.23
CA TYR A 22 17.54 -13.90 -18.66
C TYR A 22 17.43 -13.85 -20.19
N THR A 23 17.27 -15.01 -20.81
CA THR A 23 16.97 -15.15 -22.24
C THR A 23 15.57 -15.72 -22.38
N VAL A 24 14.64 -14.95 -22.91
CA VAL A 24 13.25 -15.38 -23.13
C VAL A 24 13.05 -15.68 -24.59
N GLU A 25 12.54 -16.87 -24.88
CA GLU A 25 12.19 -17.32 -26.21
C GLU A 25 10.68 -17.42 -26.36
N GLU A 26 10.18 -16.87 -27.45
CA GLU A 26 8.77 -16.93 -27.84
C GLU A 26 8.55 -18.14 -28.76
N VAL A 27 7.68 -19.04 -28.34
CA VAL A 27 7.33 -20.27 -29.05
C VAL A 27 5.88 -20.14 -29.51
N ARG A 28 5.61 -20.51 -30.76
CA ARG A 28 4.24 -20.60 -31.28
C ARG A 28 3.73 -22.02 -31.08
N GLU A 29 2.74 -22.18 -30.23
CA GLU A 29 2.04 -23.46 -30.05
C GLU A 29 0.79 -23.50 -30.91
N ASP A 30 0.56 -24.65 -31.56
CA ASP A 30 -0.67 -24.89 -32.32
C ASP A 30 -1.80 -25.27 -31.36
N VAL A 31 -2.83 -24.44 -31.33
CA VAL A 31 -4.02 -24.65 -30.50
C VAL A 31 -5.08 -25.34 -31.36
N GLY A 32 -4.76 -26.55 -31.83
CA GLY A 32 -5.67 -27.48 -32.49
C GLY A 32 -6.63 -26.87 -33.52
N GLY A 33 -6.25 -26.89 -34.81
CA GLY A 33 -7.11 -26.47 -35.91
C GLY A 33 -7.88 -27.62 -36.57
N CYS A 34 -9.10 -27.33 -37.07
CA CYS A 34 -9.78 -28.21 -38.02
C CYS A 34 -8.93 -28.34 -39.31
N PRO A 35 -8.76 -29.54 -39.88
CA PRO A 35 -8.03 -29.71 -41.13
C PRO A 35 -8.63 -28.83 -42.24
N GLY A 36 -7.84 -27.92 -42.81
CA GLY A 36 -8.26 -27.01 -43.89
C GLY A 36 -8.45 -25.54 -43.50
N LEU A 37 -8.27 -25.16 -42.23
CA LEU A 37 -8.22 -23.76 -41.79
C LEU A 37 -6.79 -23.36 -41.39
N ALA A 38 -6.48 -22.06 -41.45
CA ALA A 38 -5.19 -21.54 -41.01
C ALA A 38 -4.91 -21.92 -39.54
N PRO A 39 -3.69 -22.36 -39.19
CA PRO A 39 -3.38 -22.81 -37.83
C PRO A 39 -3.66 -21.71 -36.80
N GLN A 40 -4.47 -22.02 -35.80
CA GLN A 40 -4.66 -21.14 -34.66
C GLN A 40 -3.44 -21.25 -33.75
N THR A 41 -2.48 -20.36 -33.96
CA THR A 41 -1.26 -20.32 -33.14
C THR A 41 -1.45 -19.42 -31.94
N ARG A 42 -0.89 -19.86 -30.80
CA ARG A 42 -0.77 -19.06 -29.59
C ARG A 42 0.69 -18.85 -29.27
N ASN A 43 1.05 -17.62 -28.97
CA ASN A 43 2.39 -17.29 -28.51
C ASN A 43 2.50 -17.64 -27.02
N VAL A 44 3.50 -18.45 -26.70
CA VAL A 44 3.89 -18.83 -25.35
C VAL A 44 5.38 -18.58 -25.17
N TYR A 45 5.85 -18.57 -23.93
CA TYR A 45 7.21 -18.14 -23.59
C TYR A 45 7.92 -19.22 -22.78
N ARG A 46 9.19 -19.45 -23.09
CA ARG A 46 10.13 -20.20 -22.25
C ARG A 46 11.30 -19.30 -21.88
N CYS A 47 11.93 -19.55 -20.74
CA CYS A 47 13.02 -18.71 -20.27
C CYS A 47 14.22 -19.56 -19.86
N ALA A 48 15.40 -19.16 -20.30
CA ALA A 48 16.68 -19.59 -19.78
C ALA A 48 17.30 -18.49 -18.92
N LEU A 49 17.91 -18.89 -17.81
CA LEU A 49 18.63 -18.02 -16.88
C LEU A 49 20.05 -18.53 -16.71
N ASP A 50 21.01 -17.68 -17.10
CA ASP A 50 22.43 -17.91 -16.91
C ASP A 50 22.92 -17.11 -15.70
N LEU A 51 23.53 -17.82 -14.74
CA LEU A 51 24.20 -17.31 -13.56
C LEU A 51 25.68 -17.75 -13.58
N PRO A 52 26.56 -17.08 -12.84
CA PRO A 52 27.93 -17.56 -12.64
C PRO A 52 27.94 -18.99 -12.07
N GLY A 53 28.35 -19.97 -12.89
CA GLY A 53 28.43 -21.39 -12.50
C GLY A 53 27.13 -22.19 -12.58
N LEU A 54 26.02 -21.61 -13.07
CA LEU A 54 24.75 -22.32 -13.21
C LEU A 54 23.94 -21.77 -14.39
N SER A 55 23.49 -22.65 -15.29
CA SER A 55 22.50 -22.33 -16.32
C SER A 55 21.25 -23.18 -16.13
N VAL A 56 20.08 -22.56 -16.20
CA VAL A 56 18.78 -23.23 -16.06
C VAL A 56 17.82 -22.80 -17.16
N ALA A 57 16.96 -23.70 -17.60
CA ALA A 57 15.87 -23.40 -18.52
C ALA A 57 14.54 -23.93 -17.95
N THR A 58 13.44 -23.25 -18.27
CA THR A 58 12.11 -23.71 -17.87
C THR A 58 11.73 -25.01 -18.57
N PRO A 59 11.17 -26.00 -17.87
CA PRO A 59 10.81 -27.30 -18.46
C PRO A 59 9.56 -27.24 -19.36
N GLY A 60 8.82 -26.12 -19.34
CA GLY A 60 7.62 -25.92 -20.15
C GLY A 60 7.45 -24.48 -20.62
N THR A 61 6.30 -24.21 -21.22
CA THR A 61 5.92 -22.91 -21.79
C THR A 61 4.91 -22.19 -20.90
N PHE A 62 4.95 -20.86 -20.92
CA PHE A 62 4.10 -19.98 -20.11
C PHE A 62 3.38 -18.97 -20.98
N LEU A 63 2.18 -18.59 -20.57
CA LEU A 63 1.37 -17.60 -21.30
C LEU A 63 1.90 -16.17 -21.20
N ARG A 64 2.70 -15.89 -20.16
CA ARG A 64 3.26 -14.57 -19.90
C ARG A 64 4.77 -14.69 -19.75
N LYS A 65 5.49 -13.78 -20.41
CA LYS A 65 6.94 -13.63 -20.28
C LYS A 65 7.40 -13.50 -18.82
N LYS A 66 6.68 -12.73 -18.01
CA LYS A 66 6.99 -12.53 -16.59
C LYS A 66 6.95 -13.84 -15.79
N ASP A 67 6.00 -14.71 -16.09
CA ASP A 67 5.84 -15.98 -15.37
C ASP A 67 6.96 -16.96 -15.74
N ALA A 68 7.36 -16.99 -17.02
CA ALA A 68 8.52 -17.75 -17.47
C ALA A 68 9.83 -17.32 -16.78
N GLU A 69 10.06 -16.01 -16.67
CA GLU A 69 11.24 -15.46 -15.98
C GLU A 69 11.22 -15.79 -14.48
N GLN A 70 10.08 -15.69 -13.81
CA GLN A 70 9.95 -16.04 -12.39
C GLN A 70 10.15 -17.55 -12.16
N ALA A 71 9.66 -18.40 -13.06
CA ALA A 71 9.85 -19.84 -13.00
C ALA A 71 11.34 -20.23 -13.20
N ALA A 72 12.03 -19.62 -14.17
CA ALA A 72 13.47 -19.83 -14.36
C ALA A 72 14.27 -19.40 -13.11
N ALA A 73 13.92 -18.25 -12.52
CA ALA A 73 14.53 -17.78 -11.29
C ALA A 73 14.29 -18.74 -10.12
N GLN A 74 13.08 -19.26 -9.95
CA GLN A 74 12.76 -20.24 -8.89
C GLN A 74 13.59 -21.51 -9.05
N ILE A 75 13.69 -22.07 -10.27
CA ILE A 75 14.48 -23.28 -10.54
C ILE A 75 15.97 -23.04 -10.21
N ALA A 76 16.51 -21.87 -10.55
CA ALA A 76 17.90 -21.54 -10.21
C ALA A 76 18.12 -21.47 -8.70
N LEU A 77 17.19 -20.83 -7.97
CA LEU A 77 17.25 -20.74 -6.52
C LEU A 77 17.18 -22.12 -5.85
N ASP A 78 16.28 -22.99 -6.32
CA ASP A 78 16.14 -24.35 -5.81
C ASP A 78 17.42 -25.17 -6.04
N LYS A 79 18.04 -25.06 -7.22
CA LYS A 79 19.32 -25.74 -7.53
C LYS A 79 20.50 -25.22 -6.71
N LEU A 80 20.48 -23.94 -6.32
CA LEU A 80 21.49 -23.34 -5.47
C LEU A 80 21.24 -23.58 -3.97
N GLY A 81 20.13 -24.25 -3.61
CA GLY A 81 19.71 -24.40 -2.21
C GLY A 81 19.38 -23.06 -1.54
N ILE A 82 19.07 -22.02 -2.33
CA ILE A 82 18.72 -20.69 -1.83
C ILE A 82 17.21 -20.62 -1.73
N HIS A 83 16.67 -20.72 -0.53
CA HIS A 83 15.26 -20.44 -0.34
C HIS A 83 15.03 -18.92 -0.38
N PRO A 84 13.94 -18.45 -1.01
CA PRO A 84 13.42 -17.09 -0.82
C PRO A 84 12.90 -16.90 0.61
N THR A 85 13.68 -17.26 1.63
CA THR A 85 13.43 -16.76 2.97
C THR A 85 13.67 -15.27 2.91
N ALA A 86 12.72 -14.49 3.42
CA ALA A 86 13.01 -13.10 3.70
C ALA A 86 14.34 -13.06 4.46
N ASN A 87 15.27 -12.16 4.11
CA ASN A 87 16.46 -11.86 4.92
C ASN A 87 16.05 -11.21 6.25
N SER A 88 14.93 -11.65 6.81
CA SER A 88 14.38 -11.19 8.07
C SER A 88 14.97 -12.13 9.11
N PRO A 89 15.66 -11.60 10.11
CA PRO A 89 16.15 -12.39 11.23
C PRO A 89 14.98 -13.21 11.79
N THR A 90 15.17 -14.52 11.86
CA THR A 90 14.14 -15.45 12.33
C THR A 90 14.03 -15.45 13.84
N THR A 91 15.07 -14.99 14.53
CA THR A 91 15.10 -14.82 15.98
C THR A 91 15.39 -13.36 16.37
N PRO A 92 14.90 -12.90 17.54
CA PRO A 92 15.29 -11.59 18.09
C PRO A 92 16.80 -11.41 18.23
N GLN A 93 17.53 -12.49 18.54
CA GLN A 93 18.98 -12.51 18.71
C GLN A 93 19.70 -12.26 17.38
N GLU A 94 19.26 -12.92 16.29
CA GLU A 94 19.78 -12.65 14.95
C GLU A 94 19.51 -11.19 14.54
N ALA A 95 18.33 -10.66 14.87
CA ALA A 95 17.98 -9.29 14.55
C ALA A 95 18.88 -8.29 15.28
N TRP A 96 19.16 -8.58 16.54
CA TRP A 96 20.05 -7.78 17.37
C TRP A 96 21.50 -7.83 16.86
N ALA A 97 21.99 -9.02 16.52
CA ALA A 97 23.33 -9.20 15.97
C ALA A 97 23.49 -8.50 14.61
N GLU A 98 22.48 -8.60 13.73
CA GLU A 98 22.47 -7.90 12.44
C GLU A 98 22.45 -6.38 12.63
N LEU A 99 21.67 -5.87 13.60
CA LEU A 99 21.63 -4.45 13.92
C LEU A 99 23.00 -3.96 14.43
N ILE A 100 23.60 -4.68 15.38
CA ILE A 100 24.95 -4.36 15.88
C ILE A 100 25.94 -4.35 14.72
N ALA A 101 25.99 -5.42 13.92
CA ALA A 101 26.93 -5.52 12.80
C ALA A 101 26.74 -4.39 11.77
N ARG A 102 25.51 -3.93 11.53
CA ARG A 102 25.24 -2.79 10.65
C ARG A 102 25.67 -1.46 11.24
N ILE A 103 25.44 -1.24 12.53
CA ILE A 103 25.88 -0.02 13.22
C ILE A 103 27.42 0.00 13.26
N SER A 104 28.05 -1.08 13.68
CA SER A 104 29.51 -1.24 13.69
C SER A 104 30.13 -1.24 12.29
N GLY A 105 29.40 -1.64 11.25
CA GLY A 105 29.90 -1.50 9.87
C GLY A 105 29.78 -0.07 9.32
N PHE A 106 28.84 0.72 9.86
CA PHE A 106 28.65 2.12 9.48
C PHE A 106 29.72 3.02 10.10
N PHE A 107 30.05 2.77 11.37
CA PHE A 107 31.19 3.37 12.05
C PHE A 107 32.38 2.42 11.87
N ILE A 108 33.25 2.66 10.89
CA ILE A 108 34.47 1.86 10.64
C ILE A 108 35.15 1.51 11.98
N ASP A 109 35.76 0.32 12.14
CA ASP A 109 36.48 -0.18 13.34
C ASP A 109 37.48 0.83 13.98
N GLU A 110 37.74 1.96 13.33
CA GLU A 110 38.45 3.12 13.87
C GLU A 110 37.58 4.09 14.68
N SER A 111 36.31 3.76 15.00
CA SER A 111 35.33 4.69 15.62
C SER A 111 35.72 5.25 16.99
N GLU A 112 36.75 4.71 17.64
CA GLU A 112 37.33 5.29 18.87
C GLU A 112 38.41 6.34 18.59
N LYS A 113 38.84 6.48 17.34
CA LYS A 113 39.83 7.46 16.89
C LYS A 113 39.15 8.50 15.99
N PRO A 114 39.55 9.77 16.06
CA PRO A 114 39.15 10.75 15.05
C PRO A 114 39.49 10.23 13.65
N TYR A 115 38.63 10.51 12.67
CA TYR A 115 38.94 10.25 11.26
C TYR A 115 40.27 10.91 10.88
N SER A 116 41.05 10.24 10.03
CA SER A 116 42.31 10.81 9.53
C SER A 116 42.07 12.17 8.88
N PRO A 117 42.93 13.18 9.10
CA PRO A 117 42.79 14.51 8.49
C PRO A 117 42.57 14.45 6.98
N GLU A 118 43.27 13.56 6.28
CA GLU A 118 43.15 13.39 4.83
C GLU A 118 41.75 12.95 4.39
N ALA A 119 41.07 12.13 5.21
CA ALA A 119 39.70 11.69 4.95
C ALA A 119 38.69 12.82 5.20
N VAL A 120 38.92 13.64 6.23
CA VAL A 120 38.10 14.82 6.54
C VAL A 120 38.26 15.87 5.44
N ASP A 121 39.49 16.17 5.03
CA ASP A 121 39.79 17.14 3.97
C ASP A 121 39.18 16.68 2.64
N SER A 122 39.32 15.39 2.30
CA SER A 122 38.68 14.81 1.10
C SER A 122 37.15 14.90 1.13
N ALA A 123 36.52 14.77 2.30
CA ALA A 123 35.08 14.93 2.46
C ALA A 123 34.67 16.40 2.34
N LEU A 124 35.44 17.31 2.94
CA LEU A 124 35.21 18.75 2.92
C LEU A 124 35.37 19.32 1.51
N GLU A 125 36.37 18.89 0.74
CA GLU A 125 36.53 19.28 -0.66
C GLU A 125 35.30 18.88 -1.49
N ARG A 126 34.75 17.68 -1.28
CA ARG A 126 33.51 17.24 -1.94
C ARG A 126 32.28 18.05 -1.52
N TRP A 127 32.25 18.55 -0.29
CA TRP A 127 31.11 19.33 0.25
C TRP A 127 31.21 20.83 -0.06
N SER A 128 32.42 21.35 -0.27
CA SER A 128 32.68 22.77 -0.53
C SER A 128 32.20 23.26 -1.90
N GLY A 129 31.74 22.35 -2.77
CA GLY A 129 31.06 22.67 -4.01
C GLY A 129 29.58 22.92 -3.77
N THR A 130 29.20 24.20 -3.70
CA THR A 130 27.82 24.73 -3.77
C THR A 130 26.86 24.34 -2.65
N THR A 131 26.40 25.34 -1.87
CA THR A 131 24.96 25.54 -1.71
C THR A 131 24.67 26.97 -1.29
N ASP A 132 23.97 27.71 -2.15
CA ASP A 132 23.23 28.89 -1.69
C ASP A 132 22.30 28.47 -0.53
N PRO A 133 21.99 29.38 0.41
CA PRO A 133 21.10 29.07 1.50
C PRO A 133 19.76 28.54 0.95
N VAL A 134 19.39 27.32 1.37
CA VAL A 134 18.15 26.68 0.93
C VAL A 134 17.06 27.03 1.92
N GLU A 135 16.02 27.72 1.45
CA GLU A 135 14.80 27.98 2.23
C GLU A 135 13.77 26.91 1.88
N VAL A 136 13.19 26.25 2.89
CA VAL A 136 12.20 25.19 2.71
C VAL A 136 10.95 25.48 3.54
N GLU A 137 9.78 25.41 2.92
CA GLU A 137 8.51 25.51 3.61
C GLU A 137 8.14 24.18 4.30
N ALA A 138 7.69 24.26 5.55
CA ALA A 138 7.19 23.14 6.34
C ALA A 138 5.91 23.54 7.08
N VAL A 139 5.15 22.55 7.56
CA VAL A 139 3.93 22.77 8.36
C VAL A 139 4.13 22.28 9.79
N LEU A 140 4.03 23.19 10.76
CA LEU A 140 3.93 22.84 12.17
C LEU A 140 2.51 22.37 12.48
N VAL A 141 2.41 21.17 13.03
CA VAL A 141 1.20 20.50 13.47
C VAL A 141 1.19 20.48 15.00
N PRO A 142 0.45 21.41 15.65
CA PRO A 142 0.39 21.45 17.11
C PRO A 142 -0.35 20.23 17.68
N HIS A 143 0.04 19.80 18.87
CA HIS A 143 -0.62 18.71 19.60
C HIS A 143 -2.01 19.09 20.11
N MET A 144 -2.20 20.34 20.52
CA MET A 144 -3.51 20.88 20.92
C MET A 144 -4.41 20.99 19.68
N LEU A 145 -5.65 20.53 19.78
CA LEU A 145 -6.58 20.51 18.64
C LEU A 145 -7.10 21.90 18.29
N GLU A 146 -7.17 22.77 19.28
CA GLU A 146 -7.64 24.15 19.19
C GLU A 146 -6.65 25.05 18.44
N ASP A 147 -5.36 24.69 18.46
CA ASP A 147 -4.31 25.47 17.82
C ASP A 147 -4.32 25.28 16.31
N GLU A 148 -4.15 26.39 15.57
CA GLU A 148 -4.07 26.37 14.12
C GLU A 148 -2.72 25.83 13.63
N LEU A 149 -2.76 25.22 12.44
CA LEU A 149 -1.55 24.80 11.73
C LEU A 149 -0.77 26.04 11.29
N LYS A 150 0.55 26.01 11.42
CA LYS A 150 1.42 27.14 11.03
C LYS A 150 2.35 26.72 9.90
N THR A 151 2.45 27.55 8.87
CA THR A 151 3.55 27.45 7.91
C THR A 151 4.82 28.00 8.56
N VAL A 152 5.90 27.24 8.46
CA VAL A 152 7.24 27.56 8.97
C VAL A 152 8.21 27.53 7.81
N ARG A 153 9.22 28.40 7.83
CA ARG A 153 10.28 28.43 6.81
C ARG A 153 11.62 28.14 7.43
N ILE A 154 12.22 27.03 7.01
CA ILE A 154 13.48 26.53 7.53
C ILE A 154 14.60 27.04 6.61
N ASN A 155 15.54 27.79 7.18
CA ASN A 155 16.68 28.35 6.45
C ASN A 155 17.92 27.50 6.70
N LEU A 156 18.35 26.74 5.70
CA LEU A 156 19.51 25.85 5.77
C LEU A 156 20.74 26.61 5.25
N ARG A 157 21.63 27.07 6.16
CA ARG A 157 22.71 28.03 5.79
C ARG A 157 24.12 27.68 6.28
N ASP A 158 24.27 26.95 7.39
CA ASP A 158 25.49 26.99 8.20
C ASP A 158 26.35 25.71 8.17
N ASN A 159 26.29 24.92 7.09
CA ASN A 159 26.89 23.58 7.01
C ASN A 159 26.48 22.65 8.18
N GLU A 160 25.46 23.02 8.94
CA GLU A 160 24.87 22.18 9.97
C GLU A 160 23.96 21.13 9.33
N HIS A 161 23.86 19.98 9.99
CA HIS A 161 22.93 18.95 9.57
C HIS A 161 21.49 19.48 9.67
N TYR A 162 20.66 19.23 8.65
CA TYR A 162 19.30 19.79 8.56
C TYR A 162 18.42 19.51 9.80
N MET A 163 18.69 18.42 10.52
CA MET A 163 17.98 18.07 11.76
C MET A 163 18.22 19.06 12.89
N SER A 164 19.33 19.81 12.90
CA SER A 164 19.56 20.88 13.90
C SER A 164 18.52 21.98 13.74
N TYR A 165 18.23 22.38 12.49
CA TYR A 165 17.18 23.36 12.20
C TYR A 165 15.78 22.81 12.54
N VAL A 166 15.52 21.53 12.26
CA VAL A 166 14.25 20.88 12.66
C VAL A 166 14.11 20.83 14.19
N ALA A 167 15.20 20.56 14.92
CA ALA A 167 15.20 20.54 16.38
C ALA A 167 14.86 21.92 16.95
N ALA A 168 15.45 22.99 16.38
CA ALA A 168 15.17 24.36 16.78
C ALA A 168 13.69 24.72 16.61
N GLU A 169 13.08 24.36 15.48
CA GLU A 169 11.63 24.60 15.23
C GLU A 169 10.72 23.82 16.19
N LEU A 170 11.16 22.64 16.66
CA LEU A 170 10.43 21.82 17.61
C LEU A 170 10.74 22.16 19.08
N SER A 171 11.59 23.17 19.33
CA SER A 171 12.12 23.47 20.67
C SER A 171 12.76 22.26 21.37
N ALA A 172 13.35 21.36 20.58
CA ALA A 172 14.13 20.23 21.09
C ALA A 172 15.53 20.69 21.51
N ILE A 173 16.15 19.95 22.43
CA ILE A 173 17.48 20.28 22.97
C ILE A 173 18.54 20.26 21.86
N ASP A 174 18.51 19.22 21.03
CA ASP A 174 19.40 19.03 19.89
C ASP A 174 18.78 18.07 18.86
N SER A 175 19.50 17.83 17.76
CA SER A 175 19.08 16.93 16.69
C SER A 175 18.96 15.45 17.10
N SER A 176 19.62 15.02 18.18
CA SER A 176 19.51 13.64 18.70
C SER A 176 18.17 13.39 19.40
N HIS A 177 17.49 14.46 19.80
CA HIS A 177 16.15 14.40 20.38
C HIS A 177 15.04 14.57 19.34
N VAL A 178 15.33 14.46 18.04
CA VAL A 178 14.31 14.49 16.98
C VAL A 178 14.04 13.09 16.47
N LEU A 179 12.78 12.66 16.57
CA LEU A 179 12.29 11.42 15.98
C LEU A 179 11.73 11.66 14.59
N VAL A 180 11.89 10.66 13.73
CA VAL A 180 11.46 10.70 12.34
C VAL A 180 10.38 9.65 12.12
N SER A 181 9.23 10.09 11.62
CA SER A 181 8.15 9.18 11.23
C SER A 181 8.43 8.44 9.92
N ARG A 182 7.59 7.45 9.63
CA ARG A 182 7.56 6.85 8.29
C ARG A 182 7.12 7.87 7.24
N THR A 183 7.58 7.69 6.01
CA THR A 183 7.17 8.49 4.85
C THR A 183 5.65 8.49 4.66
N ILE A 184 5.11 9.67 4.37
CA ILE A 184 3.69 9.94 4.17
C ILE A 184 3.46 10.29 2.69
N GLY A 185 2.42 9.72 2.09
CA GLY A 185 2.02 10.02 0.71
C GLY A 185 2.50 8.98 -0.30
N LYS A 186 2.80 9.43 -1.52
CA LYS A 186 3.27 8.54 -2.61
C LYS A 186 4.71 8.12 -2.33
N THR A 187 5.11 6.95 -2.82
CA THR A 187 6.49 6.43 -2.69
C THR A 187 7.57 7.38 -3.24
N SER A 188 7.21 8.32 -4.10
CA SER A 188 8.11 9.34 -4.65
C SER A 188 8.23 10.61 -3.80
N SER A 189 7.34 10.81 -2.82
CA SER A 189 7.37 11.96 -1.93
C SER A 189 7.97 11.51 -0.59
N GLU A 190 9.12 12.06 -0.22
CA GLU A 190 9.80 11.71 1.04
C GLU A 190 9.30 12.53 2.24
N ILE A 191 8.05 13.01 2.17
CA ILE A 191 7.40 13.79 3.24
C ILE A 191 7.36 12.97 4.52
N ARG A 192 7.84 13.55 5.61
CA ARG A 192 7.86 12.94 6.95
C ARG A 192 7.39 13.95 7.99
N LEU A 193 6.84 13.44 9.08
CA LEU A 193 6.71 14.15 10.34
C LEU A 193 7.96 13.96 11.20
N TYR A 194 8.48 15.08 11.69
CA TYR A 194 9.52 15.18 12.69
C TYR A 194 8.88 15.59 14.01
N PHE A 195 9.29 15.02 15.13
CA PHE A 195 8.72 15.33 16.44
C PHE A 195 9.74 15.06 17.54
N ALA A 196 9.64 15.77 18.65
CA ALA A 196 10.60 15.61 19.74
C ALA A 196 10.48 14.21 20.39
N ALA A 197 11.63 13.61 20.66
CA ALA A 197 11.75 12.43 21.51
C ALA A 197 11.44 12.84 22.95
N ALA A 198 10.62 12.07 23.65
CA ALA A 198 10.66 12.08 25.10
C ALA A 198 12.10 11.71 25.53
N ASN A 199 12.63 12.40 26.55
CA ASN A 199 13.98 12.20 27.07
C ASN A 199 14.39 10.71 27.00
N ILE A 200 15.45 10.40 26.27
CA ILE A 200 15.82 9.05 25.79
C ILE A 200 15.89 8.03 26.94
N HIS A 201 16.15 8.49 28.17
CA HIS A 201 16.07 7.69 29.40
C HIS A 201 14.68 7.09 29.66
N ALA A 202 13.59 7.83 29.41
CA ALA A 202 12.22 7.36 29.58
C ALA A 202 11.83 6.28 28.56
N VAL A 203 12.35 6.33 27.33
CA VAL A 203 12.04 5.33 26.28
C VAL A 203 12.64 3.96 26.61
N SER A 204 13.80 3.91 27.27
CA SER A 204 14.40 2.68 27.79
C SER A 204 13.62 2.10 28.98
N ASP A 205 13.06 2.97 29.82
CA ASP A 205 12.29 2.56 31.01
C ASP A 205 10.85 2.13 30.68
N MET A 206 10.23 2.72 29.66
CA MET A 206 8.93 2.29 29.12
C MET A 206 8.96 0.85 28.55
N SER A 207 10.14 0.35 28.17
CA SER A 207 10.31 -1.04 27.76
C SER A 207 10.36 -2.01 28.94
N LYS A 208 10.54 -1.53 30.17
CA LYS A 208 10.85 -2.37 31.34
C LYS A 208 9.78 -2.36 32.43
N HIS A 209 8.97 -1.31 32.53
CA HIS A 209 7.92 -1.25 33.56
C HIS A 209 6.57 -0.85 32.96
N ALA A 210 5.61 -1.76 33.04
CA ALA A 210 4.21 -1.39 33.10
C ALA A 210 4.03 -0.42 34.26
N LEU A 211 3.28 0.67 34.01
CA LEU A 211 2.82 1.69 34.94
C LEU A 211 3.00 1.28 36.41
N ASP A 212 3.93 1.93 37.10
CA ASP A 212 3.73 2.53 38.42
C ASP A 212 5.07 3.05 38.92
N SER A 213 5.06 4.23 39.52
CA SER A 213 6.17 4.91 40.21
C SER A 213 7.27 5.58 39.37
N LEU A 214 7.01 6.83 38.93
CA LEU A 214 7.98 7.92 39.11
C LEU A 214 7.24 9.25 39.35
N GLY A 215 7.64 9.95 40.41
CA GLY A 215 6.94 11.12 40.95
C GLY A 215 7.08 12.40 40.12
N ASP A 216 5.99 13.17 40.12
CA ASP A 216 5.89 14.64 40.15
C ASP A 216 6.87 15.45 39.27
N GLY A 217 6.97 15.04 38.01
CA GLY A 217 7.49 15.84 36.90
C GLY A 217 6.61 15.56 35.68
N ASP A 218 5.35 15.97 35.78
CA ASP A 218 4.24 15.60 34.90
C ASP A 218 4.37 16.25 33.51
N ILE A 219 5.31 15.76 32.67
CA ILE A 219 5.22 15.98 31.23
C ILE A 219 4.17 14.99 30.72
N ASN A 220 2.90 15.37 30.89
CA ASN A 220 1.76 14.72 30.27
C ASN A 220 1.92 14.88 28.75
N TRP A 221 2.67 13.97 28.12
CA TRP A 221 2.96 14.08 26.71
C TRP A 221 1.71 13.74 25.92
N GLN A 222 0.98 14.79 25.57
CA GLN A 222 -0.30 14.65 24.89
C GLN A 222 -0.08 14.10 23.48
N VAL A 223 -0.94 13.15 23.11
CA VAL A 223 -0.91 12.60 21.77
C VAL A 223 -1.40 13.64 20.79
N ASN A 224 -0.57 13.92 19.79
CA ASN A 224 -0.93 14.77 18.68
C ASN A 224 -1.82 13.96 17.73
N LYS A 225 -3.13 14.08 17.92
CA LYS A 225 -4.12 13.32 17.15
C LYS A 225 -4.03 13.59 15.65
N ARG A 226 -3.77 14.84 15.26
CA ARG A 226 -3.63 15.25 13.84
C ARG A 226 -2.43 14.59 13.18
N ALA A 227 -1.25 14.74 13.79
CA ALA A 227 -0.02 14.13 13.31
C ALA A 227 -0.14 12.60 13.28
N SER A 228 -0.67 12.00 14.36
CA SER A 228 -0.84 10.56 14.51
C SER A 228 -1.76 9.95 13.44
N TYR A 229 -2.87 10.62 13.14
CA TYR A 229 -3.81 10.19 12.10
C TYR A 229 -3.16 10.19 10.70
N ILE A 230 -2.40 11.23 10.39
CA ILE A 230 -1.77 11.39 9.07
C ILE A 230 -0.71 10.31 8.82
N CYS A 231 0.22 10.11 9.78
CA CYS A 231 1.26 9.11 9.61
C CYS A 231 0.79 7.68 9.88
N GLY A 232 -0.25 7.48 10.70
CA GLY A 232 -0.71 6.16 11.15
C GLY A 232 0.18 5.51 12.22
N GLN A 233 0.96 6.32 12.94
CA GLN A 233 1.74 5.94 14.13
C GLN A 233 1.45 6.94 15.23
N THR A 234 1.55 6.55 16.50
CA THR A 234 1.36 7.49 17.60
C THR A 234 2.49 8.51 17.60
N ILE A 235 2.12 9.79 17.50
CA ILE A 235 3.01 10.94 17.57
C ILE A 235 2.61 11.77 18.77
N TYR A 236 3.63 12.20 19.47
CA TYR A 236 3.57 12.82 20.77
C TYR A 236 4.00 14.27 20.58
N GLY A 237 3.25 15.23 21.12
CA GLY A 237 3.65 16.65 21.13
C GLY A 237 3.64 17.28 19.75
N ASP A 238 4.23 18.46 19.62
CA ASP A 238 4.23 19.17 18.35
C ASP A 238 5.06 18.42 17.30
N ALA A 239 4.62 18.50 16.05
CA ALA A 239 5.26 17.80 14.96
C ALA A 239 5.42 18.69 13.73
N LEU A 240 6.54 18.57 13.04
CA LEU A 240 6.87 19.33 11.84
C LEU A 240 6.75 18.42 10.62
N LEU A 241 5.84 18.75 9.71
CA LEU A 241 5.65 18.06 8.44
C LEU A 241 6.54 18.73 7.37
N ALA A 242 7.54 18.01 6.88
CA ALA A 242 8.49 18.53 5.90
C ALA A 242 8.95 17.45 4.91
N ASN A 243 9.43 17.88 3.74
CA ASN A 243 10.11 17.03 2.77
C ASN A 243 11.57 17.46 2.69
N ILE A 244 12.39 16.95 3.62
CA ILE A 244 13.81 17.27 3.75
C ILE A 244 14.55 15.96 4.02
N GLY A 245 15.57 15.64 3.23
CA GLY A 245 16.41 14.46 3.47
C GLY A 245 17.40 14.18 2.35
N TYR A 246 18.31 13.25 2.61
CA TYR A 246 19.27 12.75 1.62
C TYR A 246 18.73 11.50 0.94
N THR A 247 18.86 11.42 -0.39
CA THR A 247 18.56 10.19 -1.11
C THR A 247 19.78 9.28 -1.16
N ARG A 248 19.57 7.99 -1.44
CA ARG A 248 20.65 6.98 -1.40
C ARG A 248 21.72 7.18 -2.49
N ARG A 249 21.43 7.94 -3.55
CA ARG A 249 22.30 8.07 -4.73
C ARG A 249 23.06 9.40 -4.79
N ASP A 250 22.51 10.42 -4.16
CA ASP A 250 22.99 11.78 -4.28
C ASP A 250 23.43 12.27 -2.90
N SER A 251 24.61 12.90 -2.83
CA SER A 251 25.10 13.56 -1.61
C SER A 251 24.41 14.90 -1.35
N GLU A 252 23.54 15.33 -2.28
CA GLU A 252 22.78 16.56 -2.19
C GLU A 252 21.55 16.39 -1.30
N LEU A 253 21.23 17.45 -0.55
CA LEU A 253 20.03 17.49 0.25
C LEU A 253 18.83 17.73 -0.67
N HIS A 254 17.86 16.82 -0.64
CA HIS A 254 16.61 17.00 -1.36
C HIS A 254 15.60 17.71 -0.47
N THR A 255 15.02 18.77 -1.02
CA THR A 255 14.02 19.60 -0.34
C THR A 255 12.85 19.89 -1.27
N GLU A 256 11.63 19.82 -0.75
CA GLU A 256 10.42 20.26 -1.45
C GLU A 256 9.51 21.00 -0.47
N ASP A 257 8.91 22.10 -0.91
CA ASP A 257 8.04 22.91 -0.07
C ASP A 257 6.77 22.15 0.33
N VAL A 258 6.54 22.05 1.63
CA VAL A 258 5.33 21.50 2.21
C VAL A 258 4.52 22.62 2.84
N ASN A 259 3.41 22.94 2.20
CA ASN A 259 2.48 23.97 2.64
C ASN A 259 1.17 23.39 3.21
N LEU A 260 0.30 24.26 3.71
CA LEU A 260 -1.03 23.88 4.23
C LEU A 260 -1.89 23.13 3.20
N CYS A 261 -1.78 23.48 1.91
CA CYS A 261 -2.49 22.77 0.84
C CYS A 261 -2.04 21.31 0.76
N SER A 262 -0.72 21.06 0.91
CA SER A 262 -0.14 19.72 0.94
C SER A 262 -0.67 18.93 2.15
N TYR A 263 -0.72 19.55 3.32
CA TYR A 263 -1.31 18.95 4.53
C TYR A 263 -2.77 18.51 4.30
N TYR A 264 -3.63 19.42 3.83
CA TYR A 264 -5.04 19.11 3.60
C TYR A 264 -5.27 18.10 2.47
N ARG A 265 -4.41 18.09 1.44
CA ARG A 265 -4.43 17.06 0.39
C ARG A 265 -4.08 15.68 0.93
N ILE A 266 -3.09 15.57 1.80
CA ILE A 266 -2.75 14.30 2.48
C ILE A 266 -3.93 13.82 3.31
N LEU A 267 -4.53 14.72 4.09
CA LEU A 267 -5.70 14.41 4.92
C LEU A 267 -6.89 13.94 4.08
N LEU A 268 -7.19 14.66 2.98
CA LEU A 268 -8.25 14.31 2.05
C LEU A 268 -8.01 12.93 1.42
N GLY A 269 -6.78 12.63 1.02
CA GLY A 269 -6.41 11.35 0.42
C GLY A 269 -6.63 10.13 1.32
N LYS A 270 -6.72 10.32 2.65
CA LYS A 270 -7.07 9.25 3.60
C LYS A 270 -8.53 8.80 3.49
N LEU A 271 -9.41 9.64 2.94
CA LEU A 271 -10.83 9.33 2.74
C LEU A 271 -11.07 8.67 1.37
N PRO A 272 -12.01 7.71 1.26
CA PRO A 272 -12.35 7.07 -0.01
C PRO A 272 -12.76 8.08 -1.11
N ASP A 273 -13.65 9.03 -0.76
CA ASP A 273 -14.11 10.08 -1.68
C ASP A 273 -12.99 11.06 -2.04
N GLY A 274 -12.14 11.40 -1.07
CA GLY A 274 -10.99 12.27 -1.30
C GLY A 274 -9.97 11.67 -2.25
N ASN A 275 -9.67 10.37 -2.11
CA ASN A 275 -8.78 9.67 -3.04
C ASN A 275 -9.38 9.61 -4.47
N CYS A 276 -10.70 9.40 -4.58
CA CYS A 276 -11.41 9.47 -5.86
C CYS A 276 -11.29 10.87 -6.50
N LYS A 277 -11.54 11.93 -5.73
CA LYS A 277 -11.38 13.34 -6.13
C LYS A 277 -9.99 13.66 -6.63
N MET A 278 -8.97 13.24 -5.89
CA MET A 278 -7.56 13.42 -6.27
C MET A 278 -7.21 12.65 -7.55
N SER A 279 -7.75 11.44 -7.74
CA SER A 279 -7.49 10.63 -8.94
C SER A 279 -8.08 11.19 -10.23
N ARG A 280 -9.02 12.14 -10.12
CA ARG A 280 -9.71 12.80 -11.23
C ARG A 280 -9.21 14.22 -11.47
N ASP A 281 -8.17 14.65 -10.75
CA ASP A 281 -7.63 16.01 -10.74
C ASP A 281 -8.71 17.09 -10.53
N SER A 282 -9.75 16.76 -9.78
CA SER A 282 -10.91 17.64 -9.57
C SER A 282 -11.44 17.50 -8.14
N ILE A 283 -10.79 18.21 -7.21
CA ILE A 283 -11.10 18.11 -5.79
C ILE A 283 -12.48 18.71 -5.44
N LEU A 284 -12.85 19.81 -6.10
CA LEU A 284 -14.08 20.54 -5.78
C LEU A 284 -15.33 19.98 -6.49
N ALA A 285 -15.17 19.43 -7.70
CA ALA A 285 -16.32 19.05 -8.54
C ALA A 285 -16.53 17.54 -8.66
N ALA A 286 -15.50 16.72 -8.44
CA ALA A 286 -15.68 15.28 -8.47
C ALA A 286 -16.29 14.77 -7.17
N GLU A 287 -17.07 13.71 -7.26
CA GLU A 287 -17.56 12.94 -6.13
C GLU A 287 -17.37 11.45 -6.42
N LEU A 288 -17.34 10.64 -5.37
CA LEU A 288 -17.37 9.19 -5.48
C LEU A 288 -18.72 8.74 -6.11
N PRO A 289 -18.70 8.17 -7.33
CA PRO A 289 -19.93 7.76 -8.01
C PRO A 289 -20.64 6.62 -7.27
N SER A 290 -21.96 6.54 -7.38
CA SER A 290 -22.78 5.48 -6.78
C SER A 290 -22.80 4.17 -7.57
N ALA A 291 -22.44 4.22 -8.85
CA ALA A 291 -22.42 3.09 -9.76
C ALA A 291 -21.19 3.12 -10.68
N TYR A 292 -20.72 1.94 -11.09
CA TYR A 292 -19.59 1.79 -12.00
C TYR A 292 -20.08 1.49 -13.42
N SER A 293 -19.57 2.24 -14.39
CA SER A 293 -19.67 1.93 -15.82
C SER A 293 -18.34 2.18 -16.49
N ARG A 294 -17.82 1.17 -17.17
CA ARG A 294 -16.48 1.20 -17.78
C ARG A 294 -16.29 2.37 -18.75
N PHE A 295 -17.31 2.69 -19.53
CA PHE A 295 -17.22 3.69 -20.59
C PHE A 295 -17.32 5.14 -20.07
N SER A 296 -17.90 5.33 -18.88
CA SER A 296 -18.07 6.67 -18.29
C SER A 296 -17.16 6.92 -17.09
N TRP A 297 -16.49 5.90 -16.56
CA TRP A 297 -15.59 6.03 -15.43
C TRP A 297 -14.35 6.86 -15.78
N LYS A 298 -13.94 7.75 -14.86
CA LYS A 298 -12.73 8.58 -14.99
C LYS A 298 -11.87 8.44 -13.74
N GLY A 299 -10.56 8.50 -13.91
CA GLY A 299 -9.59 8.34 -12.82
C GLY A 299 -9.27 6.88 -12.52
N LEU A 300 -8.80 6.60 -11.29
CA LEU A 300 -8.46 5.25 -10.85
C LEU A 300 -9.69 4.35 -10.80
N SER A 301 -9.55 3.08 -11.19
CA SER A 301 -10.66 2.12 -11.11
C SER A 301 -11.10 1.90 -9.65
N PRO A 302 -12.37 1.56 -9.38
CA PRO A 302 -12.82 1.25 -8.01
C PRO A 302 -11.92 0.24 -7.27
N ARG A 303 -11.46 -0.80 -7.96
CA ARG A 303 -10.51 -1.78 -7.42
C ARG A 303 -9.22 -1.11 -6.97
N ASP A 304 -8.63 -0.27 -7.81
CA ASP A 304 -7.36 0.39 -7.53
C ASP A 304 -7.50 1.47 -6.44
N LEU A 305 -8.65 2.15 -6.40
CA LEU A 305 -9.02 3.07 -5.31
C LEU A 305 -9.10 2.32 -3.97
N LEU A 306 -9.77 1.15 -3.93
CA LEU A 306 -9.87 0.34 -2.72
C LEU A 306 -8.50 -0.18 -2.27
N CYS A 307 -7.68 -0.67 -3.21
CA CYS A 307 -6.31 -1.10 -2.89
C CYS A 307 -5.45 0.07 -2.37
N SER A 308 -5.61 1.27 -2.95
CA SER A 308 -4.91 2.48 -2.50
C SER A 308 -5.37 2.92 -1.12
N PHE A 309 -6.67 2.92 -0.87
CA PHE A 309 -7.25 3.20 0.44
C PHE A 309 -6.71 2.24 1.52
N CYS A 310 -6.71 0.93 1.25
CA CYS A 310 -6.18 -0.06 2.19
C CYS A 310 -4.71 0.21 2.53
N ARG A 311 -3.88 0.47 1.52
CA ARG A 311 -2.46 0.81 1.71
C ARG A 311 -2.27 2.07 2.55
N LEU A 312 -3.04 3.14 2.29
CA LEU A 312 -2.97 4.41 3.03
C LEU A 312 -3.42 4.27 4.50
N GLN A 313 -4.32 3.34 4.77
CA GLN A 313 -4.82 2.98 6.10
C GLN A 313 -4.01 1.85 6.77
N ARG A 314 -2.90 1.40 6.14
CA ARG A 314 -2.04 0.30 6.61
C ARG A 314 -2.79 -1.05 6.77
N LEU A 315 -3.90 -1.21 6.05
CA LEU A 315 -4.63 -2.46 5.94
C LEU A 315 -3.98 -3.36 4.88
N PRO A 316 -4.04 -4.69 5.02
CA PRO A 316 -3.64 -5.61 3.96
C PRO A 316 -4.44 -5.39 2.67
N GLU A 317 -3.88 -5.82 1.54
CA GLU A 317 -4.58 -5.70 0.26
C GLU A 317 -5.90 -6.48 0.26
N PRO A 318 -6.95 -5.92 -0.36
CA PRO A 318 -8.25 -6.59 -0.44
C PRO A 318 -8.14 -7.86 -1.30
N HIS A 319 -8.71 -8.95 -0.79
CA HIS A 319 -8.86 -10.21 -1.52
C HIS A 319 -10.19 -10.22 -2.27
N PHE A 320 -10.13 -10.52 -3.57
CA PHE A 320 -11.30 -10.60 -4.44
C PHE A 320 -11.56 -12.07 -4.78
N ALA A 321 -12.68 -12.62 -4.31
CA ALA A 321 -13.11 -13.98 -4.64
C ALA A 321 -14.22 -13.91 -5.69
N VAL A 322 -13.93 -14.34 -6.92
CA VAL A 322 -14.90 -14.35 -8.02
C VAL A 322 -15.48 -15.75 -8.17
N SER A 323 -16.82 -15.86 -8.11
CA SER A 323 -17.54 -17.11 -8.36
C SER A 323 -18.37 -17.01 -9.63
N ARG A 324 -18.33 -18.05 -10.45
CA ARG A 324 -19.25 -18.23 -11.59
C ARG A 324 -20.56 -18.85 -11.09
N VAL A 325 -21.68 -18.26 -11.48
CA VAL A 325 -23.03 -18.71 -11.15
C VAL A 325 -23.64 -19.24 -12.44
N SER A 326 -23.78 -20.57 -12.54
CA SER A 326 -24.50 -21.20 -13.65
C SER A 326 -26.00 -20.96 -13.50
N CYS A 327 -26.68 -20.62 -14.60
CA CYS A 327 -28.13 -20.35 -14.62
C CYS A 327 -29.01 -21.54 -14.18
N ASP A 328 -28.48 -22.76 -14.05
CA ASP A 328 -29.26 -23.94 -13.67
C ASP A 328 -29.77 -23.88 -12.22
N THR A 329 -29.07 -23.14 -11.33
CA THR A 329 -29.48 -22.98 -9.92
C THR A 329 -30.61 -21.95 -9.75
N LEU A 330 -30.73 -20.98 -10.66
CA LEU A 330 -31.75 -19.92 -10.57
C LEU A 330 -33.11 -20.38 -11.07
N MET A 331 -33.16 -21.24 -12.09
CA MET A 331 -34.43 -21.73 -12.67
C MET A 331 -35.18 -22.69 -11.74
N SER A 332 -34.50 -23.33 -10.78
CA SER A 332 -35.15 -24.21 -9.80
C SER A 332 -35.91 -23.45 -8.70
N ALA A 333 -35.65 -22.15 -8.53
CA ALA A 333 -36.34 -21.31 -7.54
C ALA A 333 -37.59 -20.61 -8.10
N VAL A 334 -37.75 -20.57 -9.43
CA VAL A 334 -38.87 -19.88 -10.11
C VAL A 334 -39.92 -20.84 -10.66
N SER A 335 -39.70 -22.15 -10.59
CA SER A 335 -40.61 -23.17 -11.15
C SER A 335 -41.63 -23.75 -10.16
N SER A 336 -41.89 -23.10 -9.02
CA SER A 336 -42.84 -23.60 -8.01
C SER A 336 -44.18 -22.86 -7.94
N GLU A 337 -44.57 -22.11 -8.97
CA GLU A 337 -45.95 -21.60 -9.10
C GLU A 337 -46.57 -22.09 -10.41
N GLU A 338 -47.05 -23.34 -10.35
CA GLU A 338 -47.89 -23.93 -11.38
C GLU A 338 -49.36 -23.84 -10.92
N ARG A 339 -50.19 -23.08 -11.65
CA ARG A 339 -51.58 -23.44 -11.98
C ARG A 339 -52.22 -22.43 -12.95
N GLY A 340 -52.74 -22.96 -14.06
CA GLY A 340 -53.89 -22.39 -14.77
C GLY A 340 -53.72 -22.22 -16.29
N ALA A 341 -53.92 -23.29 -17.06
CA ALA A 341 -54.33 -23.20 -18.48
C ALA A 341 -55.85 -22.85 -18.54
N PRO A 342 -56.43 -22.32 -19.66
CA PRO A 342 -56.57 -23.09 -20.90
C PRO A 342 -56.57 -22.35 -22.27
N ALA A 343 -56.10 -23.10 -23.28
CA ALA A 343 -56.63 -23.35 -24.65
C ALA A 343 -56.79 -22.29 -25.77
N GLY A 344 -56.28 -22.67 -26.97
CA GLY A 344 -56.69 -22.28 -28.34
C GLY A 344 -55.68 -21.36 -29.06
N SER A 345 -55.22 -21.54 -30.31
CA SER A 345 -55.50 -22.47 -31.42
C SER A 345 -54.44 -22.27 -32.55
N ALA A 346 -54.14 -23.35 -33.29
CA ALA A 346 -53.73 -23.44 -34.71
C ALA A 346 -52.38 -22.84 -35.23
N GLU A 347 -51.49 -23.78 -35.59
CA GLU A 347 -50.73 -23.93 -36.85
C GLU A 347 -50.00 -22.73 -37.49
N ASN A 348 -48.66 -22.85 -37.56
CA ASN A 348 -47.95 -23.09 -38.82
C ASN A 348 -46.48 -23.48 -38.57
N GLN A 349 -46.10 -24.66 -39.07
CA GLN A 349 -44.71 -25.07 -39.27
C GLN A 349 -44.17 -24.43 -40.56
N TYR A 350 -42.94 -23.92 -40.55
CA TYR A 350 -41.89 -24.33 -41.50
C TYR A 350 -40.53 -23.88 -40.98
N THR A 351 -39.61 -24.83 -41.09
CA THR A 351 -38.27 -24.95 -40.55
C THR A 351 -37.25 -23.99 -41.16
N ASN A 352 -36.36 -23.45 -40.33
CA ASN A 352 -34.90 -23.52 -40.55
C ASN A 352 -34.18 -23.27 -39.22
N ASP A 353 -33.81 -24.39 -38.60
CA ASP A 353 -33.19 -24.51 -37.29
C ASP A 353 -31.69 -24.22 -37.43
N VAL A 354 -31.31 -22.93 -37.41
CA VAL A 354 -29.93 -22.55 -37.10
C VAL A 354 -29.83 -22.58 -35.57
N ARG A 355 -29.48 -23.75 -35.02
CA ARG A 355 -29.01 -23.87 -33.64
C ARG A 355 -27.69 -23.12 -33.49
N ILE A 356 -27.78 -21.80 -33.33
CA ILE A 356 -26.77 -21.07 -32.57
C ILE A 356 -26.94 -21.59 -31.16
N ASN A 357 -26.01 -22.45 -30.71
CA ASN A 357 -25.79 -22.68 -29.29
C ASN A 357 -25.56 -21.30 -28.66
N LYS A 358 -26.63 -20.66 -28.17
CA LYS A 358 -26.51 -19.56 -27.22
C LYS A 358 -25.97 -20.20 -25.96
N GLU A 359 -24.64 -20.26 -25.84
CA GLU A 359 -23.98 -20.45 -24.55
C GLU A 359 -24.69 -19.55 -23.56
N LYS A 360 -25.26 -20.14 -22.50
CA LYS A 360 -25.89 -19.37 -21.43
C LYS A 360 -24.84 -18.37 -20.94
N PRO A 361 -25.15 -17.06 -20.86
CA PRO A 361 -24.16 -16.08 -20.45
C PRO A 361 -23.72 -16.41 -19.02
N ASP A 362 -22.43 -16.66 -18.84
CA ASP A 362 -21.85 -16.83 -17.52
C ASP A 362 -22.13 -15.59 -16.67
N LEU A 363 -22.71 -15.81 -15.49
CA LEU A 363 -22.91 -14.77 -14.50
C LEU A 363 -21.82 -14.87 -13.44
N PHE A 364 -21.28 -13.73 -13.04
CA PHE A 364 -20.19 -13.62 -12.09
C PHE A 364 -20.65 -12.86 -10.85
N LYS A 365 -20.23 -13.33 -9.68
CA LYS A 365 -20.28 -12.59 -8.41
C LYS A 365 -18.87 -12.40 -7.90
N CYS A 366 -18.63 -11.31 -7.18
CA CYS A 366 -17.37 -11.05 -6.51
C CYS A 366 -17.61 -10.76 -5.05
N GLU A 367 -16.91 -11.46 -4.18
CA GLU A 367 -16.81 -11.15 -2.76
C GLU A 367 -15.51 -10.41 -2.48
N VAL A 368 -15.56 -9.45 -1.57
CA VAL A 368 -14.41 -8.64 -1.19
C VAL A 368 -14.11 -8.87 0.29
N ASN A 369 -12.90 -9.30 0.58
CA ASN A 369 -12.46 -9.62 1.93
C ASN A 369 -11.20 -8.83 2.27
N ILE A 370 -11.24 -8.09 3.37
CA ILE A 370 -10.07 -7.44 3.96
C ILE A 370 -9.74 -8.20 5.24
N ARG A 371 -8.57 -8.83 5.28
CA ARG A 371 -8.12 -9.64 6.41
C ARG A 371 -6.98 -8.95 7.14
N SER A 372 -6.88 -9.15 8.44
CA SER A 372 -5.77 -8.68 9.26
C SER A 372 -4.50 -9.47 8.95
N ARG A 373 -3.37 -9.01 9.47
CA ARG A 373 -2.10 -9.75 9.35
C ARG A 373 -2.15 -11.12 10.04
N LYS A 374 -3.06 -11.32 11.00
CA LYS A 374 -3.33 -12.59 11.68
C LYS A 374 -4.41 -13.42 10.98
N GLN A 375 -4.77 -13.06 9.74
CA GLN A 375 -5.83 -13.71 8.94
C GLN A 375 -7.26 -13.54 9.49
N GLU A 376 -7.46 -12.66 10.47
CA GLU A 376 -8.78 -12.35 11.00
C GLU A 376 -9.55 -11.47 10.01
N VAL A 377 -10.83 -11.76 9.77
CA VAL A 377 -11.64 -10.97 8.83
C VAL A 377 -11.96 -9.60 9.45
N LEU A 378 -11.50 -8.53 8.82
CA LEU A 378 -11.80 -7.15 9.20
C LEU A 378 -13.10 -6.68 8.56
N LEU A 379 -13.23 -6.97 7.27
CA LEU A 379 -14.39 -6.64 6.45
C LEU A 379 -14.64 -7.75 5.45
N GLU A 380 -15.90 -8.16 5.33
CA GLU A 380 -16.41 -9.08 4.33
C GLU A 380 -17.58 -8.41 3.62
N TYR A 381 -17.53 -8.43 2.30
CA TYR A 381 -18.63 -8.01 1.43
C TYR A 381 -18.98 -9.14 0.48
N SER A 382 -20.24 -9.57 0.52
CA SER A 382 -20.79 -10.53 -0.44
C SER A 382 -21.77 -9.82 -1.37
N ALA A 383 -21.51 -9.87 -2.67
CA ALA A 383 -22.36 -9.26 -3.67
C ALA A 383 -23.72 -9.99 -3.80
N ALA A 384 -24.81 -9.25 -3.66
CA ALA A 384 -26.15 -9.74 -4.00
C ALA A 384 -26.31 -9.86 -5.54
N ASP A 385 -25.78 -8.87 -6.26
CA ASP A 385 -25.91 -8.73 -7.71
C ASP A 385 -25.00 -9.69 -8.49
N THR A 386 -25.36 -9.97 -9.74
CA THR A 386 -24.59 -10.75 -10.71
C THR A 386 -24.26 -9.94 -11.95
N TRP A 387 -23.08 -10.15 -12.53
CA TRP A 387 -22.63 -9.44 -13.74
C TRP A 387 -22.23 -10.41 -14.85
N SER A 388 -22.34 -9.99 -16.11
CA SER A 388 -21.93 -10.81 -17.26
C SER A 388 -20.41 -10.87 -17.48
N LYS A 389 -19.64 -10.00 -16.81
CA LYS A 389 -18.18 -9.95 -16.90
C LYS A 389 -17.57 -9.98 -15.50
N GLU A 390 -16.58 -10.85 -15.31
CA GLU A 390 -15.77 -10.93 -14.09
C GLU A 390 -15.20 -9.57 -13.68
N SER A 391 -14.64 -8.83 -14.62
CA SER A 391 -14.08 -7.50 -14.35
C SER A 391 -15.12 -6.53 -13.79
N ASP A 392 -16.36 -6.59 -14.28
CA ASP A 392 -17.41 -5.68 -13.83
C ASP A 392 -17.91 -6.06 -12.44
N ALA A 393 -17.92 -7.36 -12.11
CA ALA A 393 -18.19 -7.84 -10.76
C ALA A 393 -17.17 -7.33 -9.74
N ILE A 394 -15.87 -7.40 -10.07
CA ILE A 394 -14.79 -6.89 -9.20
C ILE A 394 -14.93 -5.38 -8.98
N GLN A 395 -15.14 -4.61 -10.05
CA GLN A 395 -15.20 -3.15 -9.96
C GLN A 395 -16.43 -2.66 -9.19
N ASN A 396 -17.61 -3.23 -9.47
CA ASN A 396 -18.82 -2.86 -8.74
C ASN A 396 -18.74 -3.26 -7.26
N SER A 397 -18.22 -4.45 -6.95
CA SER A 397 -18.06 -4.89 -5.56
C SER A 397 -17.06 -4.01 -4.80
N SER A 398 -15.96 -3.63 -5.43
CA SER A 398 -15.00 -2.67 -4.88
C SER A 398 -15.65 -1.31 -4.59
N LEU A 399 -16.50 -0.83 -5.51
CA LEU A 399 -17.19 0.44 -5.34
C LEU A 399 -18.18 0.41 -4.17
N LYS A 400 -18.90 -0.70 -3.98
CA LYS A 400 -19.82 -0.86 -2.83
C LYS A 400 -19.07 -0.79 -1.50
N VAL A 401 -17.90 -1.41 -1.40
CA VAL A 401 -17.04 -1.32 -0.22
C VAL A 401 -16.53 0.13 0.00
N LEU A 402 -16.11 0.82 -1.06
CA LEU A 402 -15.68 2.22 -0.97
C LEU A 402 -16.80 3.17 -0.51
N ILE A 403 -18.01 3.00 -1.04
CA ILE A 403 -19.20 3.78 -0.63
C ILE A 403 -19.52 3.52 0.85
N TRP A 404 -19.43 2.26 1.29
CA TRP A 404 -19.61 1.92 2.70
C TRP A 404 -18.63 2.68 3.60
N PHE A 405 -17.32 2.62 3.28
CA PHE A 405 -16.31 3.38 4.04
C PHE A 405 -16.59 4.90 3.99
N ASN A 406 -16.96 5.44 2.83
CA ASN A 406 -17.24 6.87 2.69
C ASN A 406 -18.40 7.32 3.58
N ASN A 407 -19.50 6.57 3.59
CA ASN A 407 -20.66 6.85 4.43
C ASN A 407 -20.32 6.72 5.92
N TYR A 408 -19.47 5.75 6.27
CA TYR A 408 -18.96 5.59 7.62
C TYR A 408 -18.19 6.83 8.10
N PHE A 409 -17.21 7.30 7.33
CA PHE A 409 -16.44 8.50 7.69
C PHE A 409 -17.30 9.77 7.73
N LYS A 410 -18.23 9.94 6.77
CA LYS A 410 -19.19 11.07 6.79
C LYS A 410 -20.03 11.09 8.07
N LYS A 411 -20.47 9.91 8.54
CA LYS A 411 -21.25 9.78 9.77
C LYS A 411 -20.43 10.12 11.01
N LEU A 412 -19.16 9.72 11.06
CA LEU A 412 -18.23 10.10 12.14
C LEU A 412 -18.05 11.61 12.22
N THR A 413 -17.81 12.26 11.07
CA THR A 413 -17.66 13.73 11.03
C THR A 413 -18.93 14.50 11.38
N SER A 414 -20.11 13.86 11.29
CA SER A 414 -21.41 14.51 11.56
C SER A 414 -21.95 14.34 13.00
N LYS A 415 -21.40 13.43 13.82
CA LYS A 415 -21.97 13.10 15.15
C LYS A 415 -20.91 13.10 16.26
N THR A 416 -20.84 14.17 17.02
CA THR A 416 -20.09 14.30 18.29
C THR A 416 -20.76 13.55 19.46
N GLY A 417 -21.39 12.38 19.24
CA GLY A 417 -22.15 11.68 20.28
C GLY A 417 -22.43 10.21 19.99
N LYS A 418 -21.99 9.34 20.91
CA LYS A 418 -22.24 7.89 21.10
C LYS A 418 -22.83 7.14 19.88
N LEU A 419 -21.97 6.37 19.22
CA LEU A 419 -22.31 5.51 18.09
C LEU A 419 -23.01 4.22 18.55
N TYR A 420 -24.31 4.10 18.24
CA TYR A 420 -24.90 2.82 17.85
C TYR A 420 -25.02 2.83 16.33
N LEU A 421 -24.30 1.94 15.66
CA LEU A 421 -24.38 1.77 14.20
C LEU A 421 -25.29 0.58 13.87
N SER A 422 -26.61 0.78 13.93
CA SER A 422 -27.55 -0.09 13.21
C SER A 422 -27.77 0.54 11.83
N GLU A 423 -27.17 -0.06 10.80
CA GLU A 423 -27.79 -0.32 9.50
C GLU A 423 -26.71 -0.91 8.59
N SER A 424 -26.78 -2.24 8.43
CA SER A 424 -25.97 -2.95 7.45
C SER A 424 -26.36 -2.45 6.07
N THR A 425 -25.41 -1.89 5.33
CA THR A 425 -25.55 -1.88 3.88
C THR A 425 -25.57 -3.35 3.45
N ALA A 426 -26.61 -3.77 2.74
CA ALA A 426 -26.88 -5.19 2.48
C ALA A 426 -25.61 -5.91 1.97
N GLY A 427 -25.14 -6.90 2.75
CA GLY A 427 -23.99 -7.73 2.41
C GLY A 427 -22.63 -7.33 3.00
N VAL A 428 -22.49 -6.22 3.74
CA VAL A 428 -21.22 -5.88 4.45
C VAL A 428 -21.25 -6.35 5.90
N LYS A 429 -20.25 -7.14 6.30
CA LYS A 429 -19.95 -7.52 7.69
C LYS A 429 -18.61 -6.93 8.11
N CYS A 430 -18.53 -6.31 9.28
CA CYS A 430 -17.32 -5.67 9.79
C CYS A 430 -17.06 -6.07 11.25
N SER A 431 -15.81 -6.37 11.59
CA SER A 431 -15.36 -6.62 12.97
C SER A 431 -14.74 -5.34 13.55
N TRP A 432 -15.53 -4.62 14.35
CA TRP A 432 -15.18 -3.28 14.87
C TRP A 432 -13.96 -3.25 15.79
N THR A 433 -13.70 -4.35 16.50
CA THR A 433 -12.64 -4.43 17.52
C THR A 433 -11.23 -4.27 16.93
N ILE A 434 -11.05 -4.53 15.63
CA ILE A 434 -9.73 -4.59 14.99
C ILE A 434 -9.44 -3.33 14.16
N PHE A 435 -10.48 -2.66 13.63
CA PHE A 435 -10.30 -1.36 12.97
C PHE A 435 -9.86 -0.28 13.97
N TYR A 436 -10.42 -0.29 15.19
CA TYR A 436 -10.13 0.69 16.24
C TYR A 436 -8.86 0.44 17.06
N GLY A 437 -8.26 -0.77 16.99
CA GLY A 437 -6.93 -1.02 17.55
C GLY A 437 -5.80 -0.23 16.86
N TYR A 438 -6.07 0.26 15.64
CA TYR A 438 -5.17 1.12 14.87
C TYR A 438 -5.58 2.61 14.86
N THR A 439 -6.74 2.95 15.43
CA THR A 439 -7.33 4.31 15.39
C THR A 439 -8.02 4.68 16.72
N LYS A 440 -7.38 4.42 17.87
CA LYS A 440 -7.91 4.85 19.18
C LYS A 440 -8.07 6.38 19.31
N GLU A 441 -7.56 7.15 18.37
CA GLU A 441 -7.43 8.62 18.49
C GLU A 441 -7.70 9.34 17.17
N ALA A 442 -8.86 9.09 16.55
CA ALA A 442 -9.47 10.03 15.61
C ALA A 442 -10.74 10.60 16.27
N PRO A 443 -11.00 11.91 16.12
CA PRO A 443 -11.81 12.73 17.04
C PRO A 443 -13.24 12.27 17.27
#